data_AF-A0A9P5SYQ5-F1
#
_entry.id   AF-A0A9P5SYQ5-F1
#
_cell.length_a   1.000
_cell.length_b   1.000
_cell.length_c   1.000
_cell.angle_alpha   90.00
_cell.angle_beta   90.00
_cell.angle_gamma   90.00
#
_symmetry.space_group_name_H-M   'P 1'
#
loop_
_entity.id
_entity.type
_entity.pdbx_description
1 polymer ?
#
loop_
_entity_poly.entity_id
_entity_poly.type
_entity_poly.pdbx_seq_one_letter_code
_entity_poly.pdbx_strand_id
1 'polypeptide(L)'
;MISPSRAQVAGQRALEVIPMVMEPESGFYEDPVVVLDFQSLYPSVMIAYNICYSTCLGKLGGGTKLGVMTDYNLREGVLPLMEEHLHIAPNNVMYVNQDIRRGLLGRMLAEILDTRVMVKKAMKEYPNN
;
A
#
# COMPACT_ATOMS: atom_id res chain seq x y z
N MET A 1 3.75 19.74 4.90
CA MET A 1 3.89 18.34 5.35
C MET A 1 3.44 18.30 6.81
N ILE A 2 2.65 17.30 7.21
CA ILE A 2 2.19 17.20 8.60
C ILE A 2 3.31 16.61 9.47
N SER A 3 3.48 17.13 10.68
CA SER A 3 4.48 16.65 11.65
C SER A 3 3.77 16.39 12.98
N PRO A 4 3.11 15.22 13.16
CA PRO A 4 2.30 14.96 14.34
C PRO A 4 3.13 14.73 15.61
N SER A 5 2.58 15.13 16.75
CA SER A 5 3.15 14.84 18.07
C SER A 5 2.89 13.39 18.48
N ARG A 6 3.63 12.90 19.48
CA ARG A 6 3.42 11.55 20.05
C ARG A 6 1.98 11.35 20.55
N ALA A 7 1.39 12.38 21.15
CA ALA A 7 0.01 12.33 21.62
C ALA A 7 -0.99 12.18 20.46
N GLN A 8 -0.75 12.89 19.34
CA GLN A 8 -1.59 12.77 18.14
C GLN A 8 -1.47 11.39 17.49
N VAL A 9 -0.26 10.83 17.42
CA VAL A 9 -0.02 9.47 16.93
C VAL A 9 -0.69 8.44 17.83
N ALA A 10 -0.59 8.58 19.16
CA ALA A 10 -1.25 7.69 20.10
C ALA A 10 -2.79 7.74 20.01
N GLY A 11 -3.34 8.91 19.65
CA GLY A 11 -4.79 9.11 19.47
C GLY A 11 -5.33 8.69 18.11
N GLN A 12 -4.52 8.18 17.18
CA GLN A 12 -5.01 7.72 15.87
C GLN A 12 -5.84 6.42 15.99
N ARG A 13 -6.60 6.07 14.95
CA ARG A 13 -7.34 4.79 14.95
C ARG A 13 -6.37 3.61 15.00
N ALA A 14 -6.74 2.59 15.76
CA ALA A 14 -5.99 1.33 15.79
C ALA A 14 -6.02 0.65 14.41
N LEU A 15 -5.04 -0.21 14.16
CA LEU A 15 -5.03 -1.07 12.98
C LEU A 15 -6.11 -2.15 13.14
N GLU A 16 -7.00 -2.23 12.17
CA GLU A 16 -8.15 -3.16 12.16
C GLU A 16 -7.87 -4.42 11.34
N VAL A 17 -6.85 -4.39 10.48
CA VAL A 17 -6.54 -5.46 9.50
C VAL A 17 -5.28 -6.21 9.92
N ILE A 18 -5.37 -7.53 9.92
CA ILE A 18 -4.25 -8.45 10.21
C ILE A 18 -3.88 -9.26 8.96
N PRO A 19 -2.63 -9.71 8.82
CA PRO A 19 -2.26 -10.63 7.75
C PRO A 19 -2.95 -11.99 7.94
N MET A 20 -3.17 -12.69 6.83
CA MET A 20 -3.65 -14.07 6.85
C MET A 20 -2.48 -15.02 6.99
N VAL A 21 -2.57 -15.92 7.98
CA VAL A 21 -1.68 -17.08 8.13
C VAL A 21 -2.59 -18.30 8.08
N MET A 22 -2.36 -19.18 7.10
CA MET A 22 -3.12 -20.41 6.98
C MET A 22 -2.61 -21.43 8.01
N GLU A 23 -3.52 -22.21 8.59
CA GLU A 23 -3.14 -23.31 9.46
C GLU A 23 -2.46 -24.41 8.62
N PRO A 24 -1.23 -24.84 8.96
CA PRO A 24 -0.56 -25.87 8.20
C PRO A 24 -1.13 -27.26 8.53
N GLU A 25 -1.26 -28.10 7.52
CA GLU A 25 -1.49 -29.53 7.73
C GLU A 25 -0.19 -30.18 8.20
N SER A 26 -0.15 -30.59 9.46
CA SER A 26 1.04 -31.20 10.05
C SER A 26 1.17 -32.65 9.60
N GLY A 27 2.31 -32.99 9.00
CA GLY A 27 2.59 -34.33 8.50
C GLY A 27 3.96 -34.45 7.86
N PHE A 28 4.29 -35.67 7.44
CA PHE A 28 5.44 -35.95 6.60
C PHE A 28 4.96 -36.07 5.15
N TYR A 29 5.53 -35.26 4.26
CA TYR A 29 5.17 -35.21 2.85
C TYR A 29 6.24 -35.95 2.03
N GLU A 30 5.87 -37.07 1.43
CA GLU A 30 6.74 -37.86 0.55
C GLU A 30 6.84 -37.26 -0.87
N ASP A 31 5.75 -36.65 -1.33
CA ASP A 31 5.67 -35.98 -2.63
C ASP A 31 6.28 -34.57 -2.58
N PRO A 32 6.87 -34.06 -3.68
CA PRO A 32 7.39 -32.69 -3.74
C PRO A 32 6.33 -31.63 -3.47
N VAL A 33 6.65 -30.66 -2.61
CA VAL A 33 5.79 -29.52 -2.27
C VAL A 33 6.30 -28.25 -2.97
N VAL A 34 5.45 -27.64 -3.80
CA VAL A 34 5.78 -26.39 -4.50
C VAL A 34 5.57 -25.20 -3.56
N VAL A 35 6.61 -24.39 -3.39
CA VAL A 35 6.57 -23.17 -2.59
C VAL A 35 6.49 -21.96 -3.52
N LEU A 36 5.43 -21.17 -3.36
CA LEU A 36 5.20 -19.93 -4.09
C LEU A 36 5.34 -18.74 -3.15
N ASP A 37 6.00 -17.69 -3.62
CA ASP A 37 6.15 -16.44 -2.88
C ASP A 37 5.99 -15.23 -3.83
N PHE A 38 5.46 -14.14 -3.29
CA PHE A 38 5.36 -12.87 -4.01
C PHE A 38 6.66 -12.08 -3.86
N GLN A 39 7.30 -11.77 -4.98
CA GLN A 39 8.42 -10.83 -4.97
C GLN A 39 7.93 -9.41 -4.64
N SER A 40 8.20 -8.95 -3.42
CA SER A 40 7.84 -7.59 -2.96
C SER A 40 6.33 -7.33 -2.90
N LEU A 41 5.59 -8.18 -2.19
CA LEU A 41 4.12 -8.10 -2.04
C LEU A 41 3.59 -6.68 -1.80
N TYR A 42 3.89 -6.06 -0.64
CA TYR A 42 3.30 -4.74 -0.30
C TYR A 42 3.75 -3.59 -1.21
N PRO A 43 5.03 -3.45 -1.59
CA PRO A 43 5.42 -2.47 -2.59
C PRO A 43 4.64 -2.60 -3.91
N SER A 44 4.47 -3.82 -4.41
CA SER A 44 3.71 -4.08 -5.64
C SER A 44 2.24 -3.70 -5.51
N VAL A 45 1.59 -4.02 -4.38
CA VAL A 45 0.21 -3.60 -4.08
C VAL A 45 0.10 -2.07 -4.02
N MET A 46 1.04 -1.40 -3.35
CA MET A 46 1.05 0.07 -3.23
C MET A 46 1.21 0.76 -4.58
N ILE A 47 2.06 0.22 -5.46
CA ILE A 47 2.24 0.73 -6.82
C ILE A 47 0.97 0.48 -7.64
N ALA A 48 0.51 -0.77 -7.73
CA ALA A 48 -0.62 -1.16 -8.59
C ALA A 48 -1.89 -0.37 -8.30
N TYR A 49 -2.22 -0.19 -7.02
CA TYR A 49 -3.44 0.50 -6.59
C TYR A 49 -3.21 1.97 -6.21
N ASN A 50 -2.05 2.53 -6.56
CA ASN A 50 -1.69 3.92 -6.33
C ASN A 50 -1.89 4.39 -4.87
N ILE A 51 -1.58 3.52 -3.90
CA ILE A 51 -1.77 3.78 -2.48
C ILE A 51 -0.70 4.76 -2.01
N CYS A 52 -1.12 6.00 -1.71
CA CYS A 52 -0.23 7.04 -1.24
C CYS A 52 -1.01 8.09 -0.43
N TYR A 53 -0.32 8.78 0.49
CA TYR A 53 -0.88 9.95 1.17
C TYR A 53 -1.33 11.04 0.19
N SER A 54 -0.66 11.18 -0.95
CA SER A 54 -0.97 12.19 -1.97
C SER A 54 -2.18 11.85 -2.85
N THR A 55 -2.67 10.61 -2.80
CA THR A 55 -3.75 10.10 -3.65
C THR A 55 -4.96 9.67 -2.80
N CYS A 56 -4.81 9.59 -1.48
CA CYS A 56 -5.86 9.23 -0.54
C CYS A 56 -6.93 10.34 -0.42
N LEU A 57 -8.20 9.96 -0.60
CA LEU A 57 -9.36 10.81 -0.43
C LEU A 57 -10.12 10.54 0.89
N GLY A 58 -9.66 9.62 1.73
CA GLY A 58 -10.34 9.27 2.99
C GLY A 58 -11.29 8.07 2.88
N LYS A 59 -12.07 7.80 3.93
CA LYS A 59 -12.98 6.64 3.98
C LYS A 59 -14.28 6.93 3.23
N LEU A 60 -14.73 5.95 2.45
CA LEU A 60 -16.06 5.89 1.86
C LEU A 60 -17.11 5.86 2.98
N GLY A 61 -18.23 6.57 2.78
CA GLY A 61 -19.26 6.76 3.82
C GLY A 61 -18.96 7.91 4.80
N GLY A 62 -17.86 8.64 4.58
CA GLY A 62 -17.53 9.86 5.31
C GLY A 62 -16.63 9.64 6.54
N GLY A 63 -16.45 10.72 7.29
CA GLY A 63 -15.58 10.78 8.46
C GLY A 63 -14.47 11.80 8.26
N THR A 64 -14.30 12.66 9.26
CA THR A 64 -13.29 13.74 9.23
C THR A 64 -11.90 13.23 9.60
N LYS A 65 -11.76 11.95 9.98
CA LYS A 65 -10.51 11.41 10.50
C LYS A 65 -9.72 10.61 9.46
N LEU A 66 -8.55 11.11 9.10
CA LEU A 66 -7.57 10.43 8.26
C LEU A 66 -6.22 10.31 8.99
N GLY A 67 -5.91 9.12 9.49
CA GLY A 67 -4.75 8.88 10.33
C GLY A 67 -4.78 9.75 11.60
N VAL A 68 -3.80 10.65 11.72
CA VAL A 68 -3.66 11.62 12.80
C VAL A 68 -4.48 12.91 12.57
N MET A 69 -4.97 13.15 11.35
CA MET A 69 -5.78 14.33 11.04
C MET A 69 -7.21 14.09 11.48
N THR A 70 -7.76 14.95 12.33
CA THR A 70 -9.14 14.88 12.86
C THR A 70 -10.16 15.65 12.03
N ASP A 71 -9.70 16.62 11.25
CA ASP A 71 -10.53 17.58 10.49
C ASP A 71 -10.23 17.53 9.00
N TYR A 72 -9.98 16.32 8.49
CA TYR A 72 -9.82 16.05 7.08
C TYR A 72 -11.19 16.07 6.39
N ASN A 73 -11.47 17.15 5.66
CA ASN A 73 -12.66 17.27 4.84
C ASN A 73 -12.25 17.34 3.37
N LEU A 74 -12.84 16.47 2.56
CA LEU A 74 -12.73 16.57 1.11
C LEU A 74 -13.42 17.85 0.66
N ARG A 75 -12.79 18.55 -0.29
CA ARG A 75 -13.41 19.72 -0.91
C ARG A 75 -14.67 19.28 -1.65
N GLU A 76 -15.76 20.03 -1.45
CA GLU A 76 -17.02 19.80 -2.16
C GLU A 76 -16.80 19.78 -3.68
N GLY A 77 -17.49 18.86 -4.36
CA GLY A 77 -17.38 18.67 -5.80
C GLY A 77 -16.20 17.80 -6.26
N VAL A 78 -15.22 17.47 -5.40
CA VAL A 78 -14.10 16.60 -5.81
C VAL A 78 -14.56 15.16 -6.05
N LEU A 79 -15.41 14.60 -5.19
CA LEU A 79 -15.84 13.20 -5.32
C LEU A 79 -16.62 12.93 -6.63
N PRO A 80 -17.63 13.73 -7.02
CA PRO A 80 -18.33 13.53 -8.29
C PRO A 80 -17.41 13.63 -9.51
N LEU A 81 -16.37 14.49 -9.47
CA LEU A 81 -15.42 14.64 -10.57
C LEU A 81 -14.49 13.43 -10.72
N MET A 82 -14.31 12.65 -9.66
CA MET A 82 -13.34 11.54 -9.61
C MET A 82 -14.02 10.18 -9.63
N GLU A 83 -15.35 10.08 -9.71
CA GLU A 83 -16.10 8.83 -9.51
C GLU A 83 -15.61 7.66 -10.39
N GLU A 84 -15.26 7.94 -11.64
CA GLU A 84 -14.73 6.95 -12.59
C GLU A 84 -13.21 6.69 -12.46
N HIS A 85 -12.51 7.52 -11.67
CA HIS A 85 -11.05 7.52 -11.52
C HIS A 85 -10.62 7.17 -10.09
N LEU A 86 -11.37 6.30 -9.42
CA LEU A 86 -11.11 5.88 -8.05
C LEU A 86 -10.84 4.39 -7.93
N HIS A 87 -9.91 4.08 -7.04
CA HIS A 87 -9.73 2.77 -6.46
C HIS A 87 -10.21 2.79 -5.01
N ILE A 88 -11.19 1.94 -4.69
CA ILE A 88 -11.69 1.75 -3.33
C ILE A 88 -11.03 0.50 -2.76
N ALA A 89 -10.18 0.67 -1.74
CA ALA A 89 -9.50 -0.44 -1.09
C ALA A 89 -10.46 -1.24 -0.18
N PRO A 90 -10.16 -2.51 0.15
CA PRO A 90 -11.02 -3.35 0.99
C PRO A 90 -11.33 -2.78 2.40
N ASN A 91 -10.51 -1.86 2.89
CA ASN A 91 -10.74 -1.14 4.15
C ASN A 91 -11.60 0.14 3.98
N ASN A 92 -12.28 0.26 2.85
CA ASN A 92 -13.13 1.38 2.43
C ASN A 92 -12.39 2.72 2.29
N VAL A 93 -11.06 2.73 2.13
CA VAL A 93 -10.32 3.97 1.84
C VAL A 93 -10.25 4.18 0.33
N MET A 94 -10.54 5.40 -0.11
CA MET A 94 -10.54 5.80 -1.51
C MET A 94 -9.18 6.36 -1.91
N TYR A 95 -8.68 5.95 -3.08
CA TYR A 95 -7.46 6.45 -3.70
C TYR A 95 -7.74 6.84 -5.14
N VAL A 96 -7.21 7.98 -5.58
CA VAL A 96 -7.30 8.39 -6.99
C VAL A 96 -6.41 7.51 -7.86
N ASN A 97 -6.86 7.18 -9.07
CA ASN A 97 -6.12 6.40 -10.06
C ASN A 97 -4.87 7.15 -10.59
N GLN A 98 -3.94 6.39 -11.19
CA GLN A 98 -2.65 6.93 -11.62
C GLN A 98 -2.72 7.90 -12.81
N ASP A 99 -3.77 7.77 -13.63
CA ASP A 99 -4.09 8.60 -14.79
C ASP A 99 -4.39 10.06 -14.39
N ILE A 100 -5.01 10.27 -13.23
CA ILE A 100 -5.20 11.62 -12.67
C ILE A 100 -3.96 12.08 -11.92
N ARG A 101 -3.43 11.23 -11.02
CA ARG A 101 -2.23 11.58 -10.24
C ARG A 101 -1.46 10.34 -9.82
N ARG A 102 -0.26 10.16 -10.37
CA ARG A 102 0.70 9.17 -9.85
C ARG A 102 1.27 9.59 -8.50
N GLY A 103 1.03 8.79 -7.45
CA GLY A 103 1.45 9.05 -6.08
C GLY A 103 2.97 9.02 -5.87
N LEU A 104 3.44 9.74 -4.84
CA LEU A 104 4.88 9.85 -4.54
C LEU A 104 5.49 8.52 -4.09
N LEU A 105 4.79 7.78 -3.23
CA LEU A 105 5.26 6.48 -2.74
C LEU A 105 5.41 5.46 -3.88
N GLY A 106 4.44 5.42 -4.80
CA GLY A 106 4.50 4.53 -5.96
C GLY A 106 5.70 4.82 -6.88
N ARG A 107 6.09 6.09 -7.04
CA ARG A 107 7.30 6.47 -7.80
C ARG A 107 8.57 6.01 -7.09
N MET A 108 8.71 6.38 -5.81
CA MET A 108 9.88 6.02 -5.00
C MET A 108 10.06 4.50 -4.88
N LEU A 109 8.98 3.76 -4.66
CA LEU A 109 9.03 2.30 -4.55
C LEU A 109 9.41 1.65 -5.89
N ALA A 110 8.94 2.18 -7.02
CA ALA A 110 9.34 1.67 -8.33
C ALA A 110 10.86 1.79 -8.53
N GLU A 111 11.44 2.96 -8.23
CA GLU A 111 12.89 3.19 -8.34
C GLU A 111 13.70 2.26 -7.41
N ILE A 112 13.24 2.06 -6.18
CA ILE A 112 13.86 1.12 -5.23
C ILE A 112 13.80 -0.32 -5.76
N LEU A 113 12.68 -0.74 -6.34
CA LEU A 113 12.51 -2.09 -6.88
C LEU A 113 13.35 -2.31 -8.13
N ASP A 114 13.41 -1.34 -9.04
CA ASP A 114 14.25 -1.40 -10.24
C ASP A 114 15.73 -1.55 -9.85
N THR A 115 16.18 -0.75 -8.88
CA THR A 115 17.54 -0.85 -8.33
C THR A 115 17.78 -2.23 -7.68
N ARG A 116 16.81 -2.75 -6.92
CA ARG A 116 16.92 -4.09 -6.32
C ARG A 116 17.02 -5.19 -7.38
N VAL A 117 16.25 -5.10 -8.47
CA VAL A 117 16.31 -6.07 -9.57
C VAL A 117 17.67 -6.01 -10.26
N MET A 118 18.19 -4.82 -10.52
CA MET A 118 19.54 -4.62 -11.07
C MET A 118 20.61 -5.28 -10.19
N VAL A 119 20.59 -5.02 -8.87
CA VAL A 119 21.55 -5.61 -7.93
C VAL A 119 21.44 -7.13 -7.90
N LYS A 120 20.23 -7.68 -7.83
CA LYS A 120 20.02 -9.14 -7.87
C LYS A 120 20.55 -9.78 -9.15
N LYS A 121 20.41 -9.09 -10.28
CA LYS A 121 20.94 -9.55 -11.56
C LYS A 121 22.47 -9.57 -11.53
N ALA A 122 23.11 -8.49 -11.05
CA ALA A 122 24.55 -8.42 -10.90
C ALA A 122 25.10 -9.50 -9.95
N MET A 123 24.42 -9.76 -8.82
CA MET A 123 24.80 -10.84 -7.89
C MET A 123 24.77 -12.22 -8.54
N LYS A 124 23.85 -12.46 -9.50
CA LYS A 124 23.79 -13.72 -10.24
C LYS A 124 24.88 -13.80 -11.32
N GLU A 125 25.22 -12.67 -11.95
CA GLU A 125 26.25 -12.60 -12.98
C GLU A 125 27.67 -12.74 -12.41
N TYR A 126 27.90 -12.29 -11.17
CA TYR A 126 29.20 -12.33 -10.49
C TYR A 126 29.11 -13.07 -9.13
N PRO A 127 28.94 -14.41 -9.13
CA PRO A 127 28.71 -15.18 -7.91
C PRO A 127 29.94 -15.33 -6.99
N ASN A 128 31.13 -14.96 -7.46
CA ASN A 128 32.42 -15.22 -6.79
C ASN A 128 33.21 -13.94 -6.42
N ASN A 129 32.58 -12.77 -6.40
CA ASN A 129 33.17 -11.54 -5.86
C ASN A 129 32.73 -11.31 -4.41
#